data_AF-A0A6L9Q1Y0-F1
#
_entry.id   AF-A0A6L9Q1Y0-F1
#
_cell.length_a   1.000
_cell.length_b   1.000
_cell.length_c   1.000
_cell.angle_alpha   90.00
_cell.angle_beta   90.00
_cell.angle_gamma   90.00
#
_symmetry.space_group_name_H-M   'P 1'
#
loop_
_entity.id
_entity.type
_entity.pdbx_description
1 polymer ?
#
loop_
_entity_poly.entity_id
_entity_poly.type
_entity_poly.pdbx_seq_one_letter_code
_entity_poly.pdbx_strand_id
1 'polypeptide(L)'
;MAQISDITKVDSPDTFERPIYAGNAIAIVQSSDAIKVVTVRTTGFDAAAAIGGSATVENAEGVADSGKSSFVGRKVTKSERPELTAAKIIVSGGRALGSAEKFQEVMAPLADKLNAGLGASRAAVDAGYAPNDWQVGQTGKIVAPQLYIACGISGAIQHLAGMKDSKVIVAINKDPEAPIFSVADYGLEADLFTAVPELVKAL
;
A
#
# COMPACT_ATOMS: atom_id res chain seq x y z
N MET A 1 12.49 3.18 -27.24
CA MET A 1 11.58 3.86 -26.30
C MET A 1 10.72 2.84 -25.58
N ALA A 2 11.32 2.16 -24.60
CA ALA A 2 10.59 1.36 -23.64
C ALA A 2 10.51 2.14 -22.32
N GLN A 3 9.30 2.40 -21.85
CA GLN A 3 9.07 3.05 -20.55
C GLN A 3 9.52 2.11 -19.42
N ILE A 4 10.21 2.66 -18.42
CA ILE A 4 10.63 1.91 -17.23
C ILE A 4 9.63 2.18 -16.11
N SER A 5 8.96 1.12 -15.64
CA SER A 5 7.88 1.26 -14.66
C SER A 5 8.33 1.01 -13.23
N ASP A 6 7.81 1.81 -12.32
CA ASP A 6 7.81 1.56 -10.87
C ASP A 6 9.22 1.36 -10.31
N ILE A 7 10.13 2.29 -10.66
CA ILE A 7 11.52 2.24 -10.16
C ILE A 7 11.55 2.49 -8.65
N THR A 8 12.45 1.80 -7.96
CA THR A 8 12.69 1.95 -6.52
C THR A 8 14.02 2.61 -6.21
N LYS A 9 14.92 2.71 -7.20
CA LYS A 9 16.21 3.38 -7.05
C LYS A 9 16.75 3.87 -8.39
N VAL A 10 17.54 4.94 -8.34
CA VAL A 10 18.32 5.47 -9.46
C VAL A 10 19.80 5.27 -9.12
N ASP A 11 20.50 4.41 -9.85
CA ASP A 11 21.94 4.18 -9.66
C ASP A 11 22.78 5.18 -10.48
N SER A 12 22.33 5.51 -11.68
CA SER A 12 22.93 6.48 -12.58
C SER A 12 21.85 7.17 -13.43
N PRO A 13 22.16 8.22 -14.20
CA PRO A 13 21.19 8.89 -15.09
C PRO A 13 20.48 7.98 -16.10
N ASP A 14 21.01 6.79 -16.35
CA ASP A 14 20.49 5.80 -17.30
C ASP A 14 20.25 4.41 -16.69
N THR A 15 20.54 4.18 -15.41
CA THR A 15 20.43 2.87 -14.75
C THR A 15 19.54 2.93 -13.52
N PHE A 16 18.57 2.03 -13.46
CA PHE A 16 17.50 2.03 -12.46
C PHE A 16 17.30 0.64 -11.86
N GLU A 17 16.95 0.58 -10.58
CA GLU A 17 16.47 -0.66 -9.97
C GLU A 17 14.94 -0.68 -9.96
N ARG A 18 14.35 -1.82 -10.28
CA ARG A 18 12.91 -2.04 -10.15
C ARG A 18 12.58 -3.46 -9.68
N PRO A 19 11.54 -3.63 -8.85
CA PRO A 19 11.09 -4.94 -8.43
C PRO A 19 10.39 -5.68 -9.57
N ILE A 20 10.66 -6.97 -9.68
CA ILE A 20 9.97 -7.94 -10.54
C ILE A 20 9.52 -9.14 -9.71
N TYR A 21 8.68 -10.01 -10.27
CA TYR A 21 8.12 -11.18 -9.56
C TYR A 21 7.53 -10.83 -8.18
N ALA A 22 6.65 -9.83 -8.15
CA ALA A 22 6.02 -9.33 -6.92
C ALA A 22 7.05 -8.86 -5.86
N GLY A 23 8.19 -8.34 -6.32
CA GLY A 23 9.26 -7.84 -5.47
C GLY A 23 10.20 -8.90 -4.93
N ASN A 24 10.09 -10.16 -5.35
CA ASN A 24 11.01 -11.22 -4.94
C ASN A 24 12.37 -11.14 -5.63
N ALA A 25 12.48 -10.40 -6.73
CA ALA A 25 13.75 -10.10 -7.36
C ALA A 25 13.81 -8.62 -7.73
N ILE A 26 15.02 -8.06 -7.69
CA ILE A 26 15.30 -6.69 -8.13
C ILE A 26 16.06 -6.77 -9.46
N ALA A 27 15.51 -6.11 -10.47
CA ALA A 27 16.14 -5.99 -11.78
C ALA A 27 16.87 -4.65 -11.87
N ILE A 28 18.13 -4.68 -12.26
CA ILE A 28 18.92 -3.49 -12.63
C ILE A 28 18.78 -3.31 -14.14
N VAL A 29 18.22 -2.18 -14.56
CA VAL A 29 17.87 -1.90 -15.96
C VAL A 29 18.58 -0.63 -16.42
N GLN A 30 19.46 -0.78 -17.42
CA GLN A 30 20.08 0.35 -18.11
C GLN A 30 19.31 0.70 -19.38
N SER A 31 18.98 1.98 -19.58
CA SER A 31 18.30 2.48 -20.78
C SER A 31 19.27 3.17 -21.73
N SER A 32 19.33 2.67 -22.96
CA SER A 32 20.06 3.31 -24.06
C SER A 32 19.23 4.39 -24.79
N ASP A 33 17.97 4.62 -24.41
CA ASP A 33 17.11 5.63 -25.05
C ASP A 33 17.63 7.04 -24.71
N ALA A 34 17.55 7.97 -25.66
CA ALA A 34 17.96 9.36 -25.43
C ALA A 34 17.09 10.03 -24.36
N ILE A 35 15.77 9.82 -24.43
CA ILE A 35 14.77 10.31 -23.47
C ILE A 35 14.33 9.13 -22.60
N LYS A 36 14.44 9.28 -21.27
CA LYS A 36 14.04 8.26 -20.30
C LYS A 36 12.62 8.59 -19.80
N VAL A 37 11.64 7.77 -20.19
CA VAL A 37 10.29 7.82 -19.62
C VAL A 37 10.23 6.83 -18.48
N VAL A 38 10.09 7.33 -17.25
CA VAL A 38 10.18 6.53 -16.03
C VAL A 38 8.99 6.84 -15.12
N THR A 39 8.39 5.81 -14.52
CA THR A 39 7.47 6.00 -13.39
C THR A 39 8.16 5.57 -12.11
N VAL A 40 7.91 6.31 -11.02
CA VAL A 40 8.63 6.18 -9.76
C VAL A 40 7.70 5.59 -8.71
N ARG A 41 8.19 4.60 -7.95
CA ARG A 41 7.49 4.12 -6.77
C ARG A 41 7.54 5.17 -5.67
N THR A 42 6.39 5.71 -5.27
CA THR A 42 6.30 6.79 -4.29
C THR A 42 6.86 6.42 -2.91
N THR A 43 6.82 5.14 -2.53
CA THR A 43 7.39 4.64 -1.27
C THR A 43 8.89 4.32 -1.34
N GLY A 44 9.49 4.31 -2.53
CA GLY A 44 10.91 3.98 -2.72
C GLY A 44 11.87 5.14 -2.44
N PHE A 45 11.35 6.36 -2.31
CA PHE A 45 12.13 7.58 -2.17
C PHE A 45 11.58 8.43 -1.02
N ASP A 46 12.49 9.03 -0.25
CA ASP A 46 12.09 10.02 0.73
C ASP A 46 11.49 11.26 0.05
N ALA A 47 10.46 11.83 0.66
CA ALA A 47 9.88 13.07 0.17
C ALA A 47 10.92 14.20 0.25
N ALA A 48 11.06 14.97 -0.83
CA ALA A 48 11.88 16.16 -0.83
C ALA A 48 11.37 17.19 0.20
N ALA A 49 12.27 18.00 0.74
CA ALA A 49 11.89 19.07 1.65
C ALA A 49 10.92 20.04 0.98
N ALA A 50 9.79 20.32 1.64
CA ALA A 50 8.76 21.22 1.11
C ALA A 50 9.18 22.70 1.06
N ILE A 51 10.29 23.05 1.72
CA ILE A 51 10.82 24.41 1.84
C ILE A 51 12.31 24.43 1.50
N GLY A 52 12.79 25.57 0.99
CA GLY A 52 14.21 25.80 0.68
C GLY A 52 14.57 25.68 -0.81
N GLY A 53 13.63 25.24 -1.66
CA GLY A 53 13.79 25.28 -3.12
C GLY A 53 13.32 26.60 -3.72
N SER A 54 14.01 27.07 -4.76
CA SER A 54 13.57 28.19 -5.61
C SER A 54 13.65 27.78 -7.07
N ALA A 55 12.54 27.89 -7.80
CA ALA A 55 12.49 27.64 -9.24
C ALA A 55 11.65 28.73 -9.92
N THR A 56 12.01 29.08 -11.14
CA THR A 56 11.21 29.98 -11.98
C THR A 56 9.96 29.24 -12.47
N VAL A 57 8.82 29.92 -12.43
CA VAL A 57 7.56 29.40 -13.00
C VAL A 57 7.45 29.90 -14.43
N GLU A 58 7.40 28.97 -15.38
CA GLU A 58 7.23 29.26 -16.81
C GLU A 58 5.91 28.68 -17.30
N ASN A 59 5.23 29.41 -18.19
CA ASN A 59 4.02 28.90 -18.84
C ASN A 59 4.42 27.95 -19.97
N ALA A 60 3.91 26.72 -19.91
CA ALA A 60 4.02 25.75 -21.00
C ALA A 60 2.74 25.76 -21.84
N GLU A 61 2.87 25.84 -23.16
CA GLU A 61 1.73 25.67 -24.07
C GLU A 61 1.28 24.21 -24.06
N GLY A 62 -0.02 23.99 -23.84
CA GLY A 62 -0.62 22.66 -23.92
C GLY A 62 -0.76 22.20 -25.37
N VAL A 63 -0.62 20.90 -25.60
CA VAL A 63 -0.95 20.30 -26.91
C VAL A 63 -2.48 20.35 -27.10
N ALA A 64 -2.93 20.55 -28.35
CA ALA A 64 -4.35 20.54 -28.68
C ALA A 64 -5.02 19.23 -28.24
N ASP A 65 -6.25 19.32 -27.72
CA ASP A 65 -7.04 18.16 -27.33
C ASP A 65 -7.27 17.25 -28.54
N SER A 66 -6.90 15.97 -28.38
CA SER A 66 -7.15 14.95 -29.38
C SER A 66 -8.64 14.59 -29.55
N GLY A 67 -9.50 15.02 -28.60
CA GLY A 67 -10.94 14.74 -28.59
C GLY A 67 -11.29 13.27 -28.33
N LYS A 68 -10.30 12.43 -27.98
CA LYS A 68 -10.47 10.98 -27.79
C LYS A 68 -11.05 10.60 -26.43
N SER A 69 -10.98 11.49 -25.45
CA SER A 69 -11.48 11.24 -24.09
C SER A 69 -12.06 12.52 -23.50
N SER A 70 -13.21 12.42 -22.83
CA SER A 70 -13.79 13.53 -22.08
C SER A 70 -13.90 13.18 -20.59
N PHE A 71 -13.66 14.17 -19.74
CA PHE A 71 -13.87 14.05 -18.30
C PHE A 71 -15.36 14.25 -17.99
N VAL A 72 -16.06 13.17 -17.64
CA VAL A 72 -17.51 13.19 -17.33
C VAL A 72 -17.78 13.49 -15.85
N GLY A 73 -16.90 13.02 -14.96
CA GLY A 73 -17.04 13.24 -13.52
C GLY A 73 -16.07 12.41 -12.69
N ARG A 74 -15.97 12.72 -11.40
CA ARG A 74 -15.10 12.04 -10.43
C ARG A 74 -15.87 11.75 -9.15
N LYS A 75 -15.99 10.48 -8.77
CA LYS A 75 -16.52 10.07 -7.47
C LYS A 75 -15.35 9.74 -6.55
N VAL A 76 -15.06 10.62 -5.60
CA VAL A 76 -14.01 10.42 -4.60
C VAL A 76 -14.64 9.80 -3.36
N THR A 77 -14.10 8.68 -2.90
CA THR A 77 -14.46 8.10 -1.59
C THR A 77 -13.98 9.04 -0.50
N LYS A 78 -14.89 9.81 0.11
CA LYS A 78 -14.57 10.63 1.28
C LYS A 78 -14.46 9.72 2.50
N SER A 79 -13.31 9.75 3.15
CA SER A 79 -13.02 9.08 4.41
C SER A 79 -12.46 10.12 5.36
N GLU A 80 -12.86 10.08 6.63
CA GLU A 80 -12.17 10.84 7.69
C GLU A 80 -10.81 10.21 8.05
N ARG A 81 -10.62 8.94 7.69
CA ARG A 81 -9.36 8.23 7.90
C ARG A 81 -8.32 8.59 6.84
N PRO A 82 -7.02 8.57 7.19
CA PRO A 82 -5.94 8.78 6.23
C PRO A 82 -6.05 7.87 5.01
N GLU A 83 -5.69 8.41 3.85
CA GLU A 83 -5.56 7.62 2.63
C GLU A 83 -4.42 6.60 2.78
N LEU A 84 -4.62 5.37 2.28
CA LEU A 84 -3.73 4.23 2.53
C LEU A 84 -2.28 4.46 2.14
N THR A 85 -2.01 5.12 1.01
CA THR A 85 -0.64 5.38 0.55
C THR A 85 0.06 6.47 1.35
N ALA A 86 -0.70 7.33 2.04
CA ALA A 86 -0.18 8.40 2.90
C ALA A 86 -0.27 8.08 4.41
N ALA A 87 -0.91 6.98 4.79
CA ALA A 87 -1.14 6.63 6.18
C ALA A 87 0.16 6.20 6.88
N LYS A 88 0.45 6.78 8.06
CA LYS A 88 1.58 6.38 8.90
C LYS A 88 1.36 5.02 9.57
N ILE A 89 0.10 4.70 9.87
CA ILE A 89 -0.32 3.43 10.45
C ILE A 89 -1.41 2.85 9.56
N ILE A 90 -1.32 1.55 9.27
CA ILE A 90 -2.35 0.83 8.52
C ILE A 90 -2.80 -0.37 9.33
N VAL A 91 -4.11 -0.49 9.49
CA VAL A 91 -4.78 -1.62 10.11
C VAL A 91 -5.50 -2.38 9.00
N SER A 92 -5.08 -3.62 8.75
CA SER A 92 -5.50 -4.39 7.58
C SER A 92 -6.19 -5.70 7.93
N GLY A 93 -7.38 -5.90 7.35
CA GLY A 93 -8.19 -7.09 7.56
C GLY A 93 -8.15 -8.09 6.39
N GLY A 94 -8.21 -9.39 6.71
CA GLY A 94 -8.29 -10.47 5.73
C GLY A 94 -9.66 -11.14 5.64
N ARG A 95 -9.72 -12.23 4.86
CA ARG A 95 -10.96 -13.01 4.67
C ARG A 95 -11.46 -13.68 5.96
N ALA A 96 -10.59 -13.84 6.96
CA ALA A 96 -10.97 -14.42 8.25
C ALA A 96 -12.06 -13.63 8.99
N LEU A 97 -12.29 -12.36 8.63
CA LEU A 97 -13.36 -11.53 9.19
C LEU A 97 -14.78 -12.00 8.79
N GLY A 98 -14.93 -12.75 7.70
CA GLY A 98 -16.16 -13.46 7.34
C GLY A 98 -17.32 -12.60 6.79
N SER A 99 -17.38 -11.30 7.08
CA SER A 99 -18.38 -10.39 6.50
C SER A 99 -17.92 -8.92 6.52
N ALA A 100 -18.62 -8.05 5.77
CA ALA A 100 -18.39 -6.61 5.79
C ALA A 100 -18.71 -6.00 7.17
N GLU A 101 -19.76 -6.48 7.82
CA GLU A 101 -20.18 -6.02 9.15
C GLU A 101 -19.11 -6.35 10.18
N LYS A 102 -18.60 -7.60 10.18
CA LYS A 102 -17.53 -8.01 11.09
C LYS A 102 -16.21 -7.31 10.78
N PHE A 103 -15.93 -7.03 9.51
CA PHE A 103 -14.78 -6.21 9.12
C PHE A 103 -14.85 -4.83 9.80
N GLN A 104 -15.99 -4.14 9.69
CA GLN A 104 -16.15 -2.82 10.32
C GLN A 104 -16.14 -2.91 11.86
N GLU A 105 -16.88 -3.86 12.44
CA GLU A 105 -16.98 -4.04 13.89
C GLU A 105 -15.62 -4.25 14.56
N VAL A 106 -14.76 -5.06 13.94
CA VAL A 106 -13.46 -5.43 14.52
C VAL A 106 -12.37 -4.43 14.16
N MET A 107 -12.29 -4.02 12.89
CA MET A 107 -11.13 -3.26 12.39
C MET A 107 -11.27 -1.74 12.60
N ALA A 108 -12.47 -1.19 12.47
CA ALA A 108 -12.68 0.26 12.54
C ALA A 108 -12.30 0.87 13.89
N PRO A 109 -12.68 0.29 15.06
CA PRO A 109 -12.31 0.85 16.36
C PRO A 109 -10.80 0.93 16.58
N LEU A 110 -10.05 -0.07 16.11
CA LEU A 110 -8.59 -0.07 16.20
C LEU A 110 -7.99 1.00 15.27
N ALA A 111 -8.50 1.11 14.04
CA ALA A 111 -8.06 2.13 13.12
C ALA A 111 -8.31 3.55 13.66
N ASP A 112 -9.45 3.77 14.30
CA ASP A 112 -9.82 5.07 14.86
C ASP A 112 -8.93 5.44 16.05
N LYS A 113 -8.67 4.51 16.97
CA LYS A 113 -7.76 4.75 18.10
C LYS A 113 -6.34 5.09 17.67
N LEU A 114 -5.88 4.49 16.57
CA LEU A 114 -4.52 4.69 16.06
C LEU A 114 -4.43 5.80 15.01
N ASN A 115 -5.54 6.44 14.64
CA ASN A 115 -5.62 7.33 13.48
C ASN A 115 -5.00 6.68 12.21
N ALA A 116 -5.36 5.43 11.96
CA ALA A 116 -4.80 4.59 10.92
C ALA A 116 -5.69 4.54 9.66
N GLY A 117 -5.05 4.27 8.53
CA GLY A 117 -5.76 3.85 7.32
C GLY A 117 -6.29 2.42 7.47
N LEU A 118 -7.45 2.13 6.86
CA LEU A 118 -8.00 0.78 6.79
C LEU A 118 -7.57 0.11 5.49
N GLY A 119 -6.85 -1.01 5.60
CA GLY A 119 -6.43 -1.83 4.46
C GLY A 119 -7.17 -3.17 4.40
N ALA A 120 -7.16 -3.84 3.27
CA ALA A 120 -7.76 -5.15 3.08
C ALA A 120 -6.91 -6.03 2.17
N SER A 121 -6.94 -7.34 2.41
CA SER A 121 -6.42 -8.29 1.42
C SER A 121 -7.37 -8.44 0.23
N ARG A 122 -6.86 -8.85 -0.92
CA ARG A 122 -7.69 -9.17 -2.09
C ARG A 122 -8.83 -10.14 -1.76
N ALA A 123 -8.56 -11.14 -0.93
CA ALA A 123 -9.56 -12.14 -0.55
C ALA A 123 -10.75 -11.54 0.24
N ALA A 124 -10.53 -10.46 0.99
CA ALA A 124 -11.62 -9.74 1.67
C ALA A 124 -12.40 -8.84 0.68
N VAL A 125 -11.71 -8.22 -0.28
CA VAL A 125 -12.33 -7.39 -1.33
C VAL A 125 -13.19 -8.24 -2.27
N ASP A 126 -12.65 -9.35 -2.78
CA ASP A 126 -13.35 -10.27 -3.67
C ASP A 126 -14.59 -10.89 -2.99
N ALA A 127 -14.58 -11.00 -1.65
CA ALA A 127 -15.72 -11.46 -0.85
C ALA A 127 -16.71 -10.34 -0.46
N GLY A 128 -16.45 -9.09 -0.87
CA GLY A 128 -17.32 -7.95 -0.59
C GLY A 128 -17.20 -7.36 0.82
N TYR A 129 -16.16 -7.69 1.60
CA TYR A 129 -16.01 -7.21 2.98
C TYR A 129 -15.45 -5.79 3.04
N ALA A 130 -14.70 -5.39 2.02
CA ALA A 130 -14.04 -4.09 1.90
C ALA A 130 -14.05 -3.61 0.44
N PRO A 131 -14.03 -2.29 0.20
CA PRO A 131 -13.93 -1.75 -1.16
C PRO A 131 -12.55 -2.02 -1.77
N ASN A 132 -12.47 -2.06 -3.11
CA ASN A 132 -11.20 -2.25 -3.83
C ASN A 132 -10.17 -1.14 -3.52
N ASP A 133 -10.63 0.06 -3.20
CA ASP A 133 -9.78 1.15 -2.73
C ASP A 133 -8.98 0.78 -1.48
N TRP A 134 -9.40 -0.21 -0.70
CA TRP A 134 -8.68 -0.66 0.49
C TRP A 134 -7.68 -1.78 0.21
N GLN A 135 -7.67 -2.32 -1.01
CA GLN A 135 -6.82 -3.46 -1.35
C GLN A 135 -5.34 -3.11 -1.27
N VAL A 136 -4.59 -3.87 -0.47
CA VAL A 136 -3.13 -3.84 -0.40
C VAL A 136 -2.55 -5.05 -1.12
N GLY A 137 -1.48 -4.85 -1.89
CA GLY A 137 -0.77 -5.91 -2.59
C GLY A 137 -0.36 -5.56 -4.02
N GLN A 138 0.17 -6.54 -4.75
CA GLN A 138 0.69 -6.42 -6.11
C GLN A 138 -0.32 -5.81 -7.10
N THR A 139 -1.60 -6.12 -6.97
CA THR A 139 -2.67 -5.58 -7.82
C THR A 139 -3.51 -4.51 -7.12
N GLY A 140 -3.09 -4.09 -5.93
CA GLY A 140 -3.74 -3.06 -5.11
C GLY A 140 -2.79 -1.89 -4.89
N LYS A 141 -2.90 -1.27 -3.72
CA LYS A 141 -1.99 -0.23 -3.27
C LYS A 141 -0.71 -0.84 -2.71
N ILE A 142 0.41 -0.20 -3.03
CA ILE A 142 1.71 -0.43 -2.41
C ILE A 142 1.86 0.63 -1.32
N VAL A 143 2.16 0.18 -0.11
CA VAL A 143 2.23 1.01 1.09
C VAL A 143 3.51 0.69 1.86
N ALA A 144 4.05 1.68 2.54
CA ALA A 144 5.22 1.53 3.42
C ALA A 144 5.03 2.37 4.70
N PRO A 145 3.99 2.08 5.50
CA PRO A 145 3.72 2.80 6.75
C PRO A 145 4.82 2.59 7.80
N GLN A 146 4.79 3.40 8.86
CA GLN A 146 5.59 3.18 10.05
C GLN A 146 5.13 1.94 10.83
N LEU A 147 3.83 1.63 10.78
CA LEU A 147 3.26 0.44 11.42
C LEU A 147 2.18 -0.18 10.51
N TYR A 148 2.30 -1.47 10.23
CA TYR A 148 1.30 -2.27 9.54
C TYR A 148 0.79 -3.38 10.45
N ILE A 149 -0.51 -3.40 10.75
CA ILE A 149 -1.15 -4.45 11.54
C ILE A 149 -1.99 -5.34 10.61
N ALA A 150 -1.59 -6.59 10.43
CA ALA A 150 -2.26 -7.59 9.62
C ALA A 150 -3.12 -8.52 10.48
N CYS A 151 -4.44 -8.34 10.45
CA CYS A 151 -5.39 -9.16 11.22
C CYS A 151 -6.08 -10.20 10.32
N GLY A 152 -5.84 -11.47 10.58
CA GLY A 152 -6.47 -12.57 9.85
C GLY A 152 -6.07 -12.64 8.37
N ILE A 153 -4.84 -12.24 8.05
CA ILE A 153 -4.25 -12.28 6.70
C ILE A 153 -3.20 -13.40 6.68
N SER A 154 -3.27 -14.28 5.68
CA SER A 154 -2.35 -15.42 5.55
C SER A 154 -0.94 -15.00 5.12
N GLY A 155 -0.77 -13.89 4.42
CA GLY A 155 0.54 -13.43 3.93
C GLY A 155 0.93 -14.05 2.57
N ALA A 156 -0.04 -14.24 1.66
CA ALA A 156 0.28 -14.62 0.28
C ALA A 156 1.25 -13.61 -0.36
N ILE A 157 2.15 -14.08 -1.24
CA ILE A 157 3.19 -13.28 -1.88
C ILE A 157 2.64 -11.98 -2.50
N GLN A 158 1.45 -12.06 -3.11
CA GLN A 158 0.80 -10.92 -3.73
C GLN A 158 0.40 -9.84 -2.71
N HIS A 159 0.02 -10.22 -1.48
CA HIS A 159 -0.25 -9.25 -0.41
C HIS A 159 1.06 -8.65 0.10
N LEU A 160 2.05 -9.49 0.38
CA LEU A 160 3.36 -9.06 0.90
C LEU A 160 4.06 -8.06 -0.03
N ALA A 161 3.94 -8.24 -1.34
CA ALA A 161 4.47 -7.32 -2.35
C ALA A 161 4.02 -5.86 -2.18
N GLY A 162 2.87 -5.63 -1.53
CA GLY A 162 2.33 -4.31 -1.29
C GLY A 162 2.60 -3.73 0.10
N MET A 163 3.20 -4.48 1.04
CA MET A 163 3.38 -4.00 2.43
C MET A 163 4.65 -4.48 3.13
N LYS A 164 5.48 -5.32 2.52
CA LYS A 164 6.71 -5.84 3.13
C LYS A 164 7.74 -4.76 3.48
N ASP A 165 7.65 -3.60 2.85
CA ASP A 165 8.54 -2.46 3.09
C ASP A 165 8.05 -1.57 4.25
N SER A 166 7.02 -1.99 4.99
CA SER A 166 6.57 -1.32 6.21
C SER A 166 7.66 -1.37 7.28
N LYS A 167 7.80 -0.32 8.09
CA LYS A 167 8.88 -0.25 9.09
C LYS A 167 8.70 -1.25 10.23
N VAL A 168 7.46 -1.48 10.65
CA VAL A 168 7.08 -2.49 11.64
C VAL A 168 5.83 -3.22 11.16
N ILE A 169 5.88 -4.55 11.15
CA ILE A 169 4.79 -5.44 10.78
C ILE A 169 4.34 -6.24 12.00
N VAL A 170 3.07 -6.09 12.36
CA VAL A 170 2.40 -6.87 13.41
C VAL A 170 1.43 -7.82 12.74
N ALA A 171 1.44 -9.10 13.10
CA ALA A 171 0.52 -10.11 12.59
C ALA A 171 -0.32 -10.72 13.72
N ILE A 172 -1.64 -10.72 13.55
CA ILE A 172 -2.59 -11.42 14.42
C ILE A 172 -3.27 -12.51 13.57
N ASN A 173 -2.94 -13.77 13.85
CA ASN A 173 -3.50 -14.89 13.12
C ASN A 173 -3.68 -16.10 14.04
N LYS A 174 -4.72 -16.90 13.82
CA LYS A 174 -4.97 -18.13 14.59
C LYS A 174 -4.14 -19.32 14.12
N ASP A 175 -3.57 -19.23 12.93
CA ASP A 175 -2.77 -20.28 12.30
C ASP A 175 -1.29 -19.92 12.47
N PRO A 176 -0.54 -20.59 13.38
CA PRO A 176 0.88 -20.28 13.63
C PRO A 176 1.79 -20.52 12.42
N GLU A 177 1.33 -21.31 11.45
CA GLU A 177 2.07 -21.62 10.22
C GLU A 177 1.75 -20.62 9.09
N ALA A 178 0.97 -19.57 9.37
CA ALA A 178 0.61 -18.57 8.38
C ALA A 178 1.86 -17.84 7.82
N PRO A 179 2.06 -17.80 6.50
CA PRO A 179 3.22 -17.14 5.87
C PRO A 179 3.48 -15.69 6.30
N ILE A 180 2.45 -14.96 6.76
CA ILE A 180 2.58 -13.59 7.28
C ILE A 180 3.60 -13.49 8.42
N PHE A 181 3.76 -14.53 9.23
CA PHE A 181 4.71 -14.54 10.35
C PHE A 181 6.17 -14.53 9.88
N SER A 182 6.46 -14.96 8.65
CA SER A 182 7.82 -14.91 8.10
C SER A 182 8.34 -13.49 7.86
N VAL A 183 7.45 -12.50 7.81
CA VAL A 183 7.78 -11.08 7.62
C VAL A 183 7.34 -10.19 8.78
N ALA A 184 6.69 -10.76 9.81
CA ALA A 184 6.19 -9.99 10.94
C ALA A 184 7.31 -9.75 11.96
N ASP A 185 7.48 -8.50 12.38
CA ASP A 185 8.35 -8.15 13.52
C ASP A 185 7.73 -8.61 14.84
N TYR A 186 6.39 -8.57 14.93
CA TYR A 186 5.63 -9.07 16.08
C TYR A 186 4.49 -9.98 15.62
N GLY A 187 4.49 -11.22 16.09
CA GLY A 187 3.43 -12.19 15.83
C GLY A 187 2.62 -12.50 17.08
N LEU A 188 1.29 -12.54 16.94
CA LEU A 188 0.37 -13.02 17.97
C LEU A 188 -0.48 -14.15 17.39
N GLU A 189 -0.26 -15.37 17.90
CA GLU A 189 -1.11 -16.52 17.63
C GLU A 189 -2.40 -16.41 18.46
N ALA A 190 -3.45 -15.85 17.86
CA ALA A 190 -4.71 -15.63 18.54
C ALA A 190 -5.89 -15.48 17.57
N ASP A 191 -7.10 -15.65 18.10
CA ASP A 191 -8.30 -15.25 17.40
C ASP A 191 -8.39 -13.72 17.32
N LEU A 192 -8.45 -13.18 16.10
CA LEU A 192 -8.58 -11.76 15.83
C LEU A 192 -9.85 -11.16 16.47
N PHE A 193 -10.93 -11.95 16.61
CA PHE A 193 -12.18 -11.48 17.23
C PHE A 193 -12.04 -11.24 18.73
N THR A 194 -10.99 -11.77 19.36
CA THR A 194 -10.66 -11.54 20.77
C THR A 194 -9.51 -10.54 20.91
N ALA A 195 -8.40 -10.81 20.21
CA ALA A 195 -7.17 -10.03 20.34
C ALA A 195 -7.32 -8.57 19.88
N VAL A 196 -8.04 -8.31 18.79
CA VAL A 196 -8.22 -6.94 18.30
C VAL A 196 -9.05 -6.09 19.28
N PRO A 197 -10.22 -6.54 19.77
CA PRO A 197 -10.94 -5.81 20.82
C PRO A 197 -10.17 -5.62 22.11
N GLU A 198 -9.34 -6.58 22.54
CA GLU A 198 -8.49 -6.43 23.72
C GLU A 198 -7.41 -5.36 23.52
N LEU A 199 -6.76 -5.35 22.35
CA LEU A 199 -5.80 -4.31 21.98
C LEU A 199 -6.47 -2.92 21.99
N VAL A 200 -7.68 -2.81 21.45
CA VAL A 200 -8.46 -1.56 21.49
C VAL A 200 -8.73 -1.11 22.92
N LYS A 201 -9.00 -2.02 23.86
CA LYS A 201 -9.23 -1.66 25.28
C LYS A 201 -7.96 -1.20 26.00
N ALA A 202 -6.80 -1.71 25.59
CA ALA A 202 -5.51 -1.38 26.21
C ALA A 202 -4.95 -0.02 25.75
N LEU A 203 -5.37 0.47 24.59
CA LEU A 203 -5.02 1.78 24.01
C LEU A 203 -5.95 2.89 24.51
#